data_AF-E3NGQ7-F1
#
_entry.id   AF-E3NGQ7-F1
#
_cell.length_a   1.000
_cell.length_b   1.000
_cell.length_c   1.000
_cell.angle_alpha   90.00
_cell.angle_beta   90.00
_cell.angle_gamma   90.00
#
_symmetry.space_group_name_H-M   'P 1'
#
loop_
_entity.id
_entity.type
_entity.pdbx_description
1 polymer ?
#
loop_
_entity_poly.entity_id
_entity_poly.type
_entity_poly.pdbx_seq_one_letter_code
_entity_poly.pdbx_strand_id
1 'polypeptide(L)'
;MGLEYCSRLILLFPLAIHLVSSSFSCDTAVSQPKNCSKINLKHVNGTALLQWPEWCEVFHGELKLRNIDLERADFRKLRKINGSVQLINTGYSRMPQTPCLSEIETNGSYPGVVILNNKRLRDIRGFINWDRHFRIQGYTQFPVFISGNEQLDTVNMPSIIHHQFSPISCEKRLTPNYSIQYAEAMSLSFVLISLIISATVFLYPLSLGSANIYFVPGYHKS
;
A
#
# COMPACT_ATOMS: atom_id res chain seq x y z
N MET A 1 18.41 11.62 46.16
CA MET A 1 17.74 10.36 45.82
C MET A 1 17.02 10.55 44.50
N GLY A 2 17.30 9.72 43.49
CA GLY A 2 16.57 9.70 42.22
C GLY A 2 17.37 10.11 40.98
N LEU A 3 18.53 9.48 40.73
CA LEU A 3 19.27 9.67 39.47
C LEU A 3 20.09 8.44 39.04
N GLU A 4 19.69 7.23 39.44
CA GLU A 4 20.45 5.98 39.15
C GLU A 4 19.62 4.85 38.51
N TYR A 5 18.41 5.11 38.03
CA TYR A 5 17.55 4.07 37.43
C TYR A 5 17.28 4.22 35.92
N CYS A 6 17.98 5.12 35.22
CA CYS A 6 17.77 5.34 33.79
C CYS A 6 18.94 4.92 32.88
N SER A 7 20.00 4.32 33.43
CA SER A 7 21.23 4.02 32.66
C SER A 7 21.55 2.53 32.51
N ARG A 8 20.64 1.62 32.90
CA ARG A 8 20.84 0.16 32.76
C ARG A 8 19.83 -0.57 31.87
N LEU A 9 18.88 0.14 31.24
CA LEU A 9 17.92 -0.48 30.29
C LEU A 9 18.32 -0.39 28.81
N ILE A 10 19.45 0.28 28.49
CA ILE A 10 19.86 0.57 27.11
C ILE A 10 20.84 -0.50 26.55
N LEU A 11 21.30 -1.45 27.37
CA LEU A 11 22.30 -2.44 26.96
C LEU A 11 21.75 -3.84 26.60
N LEU A 12 20.42 -3.99 26.46
CA LEU A 12 19.80 -5.27 26.03
C LEU A 12 19.19 -5.25 24.63
N PHE A 13 19.37 -4.17 23.85
CA PHE A 13 18.83 -4.05 22.49
C PHE A 13 19.90 -3.75 21.43
N PRO A 14 20.87 -4.68 21.21
CA PRO A 14 21.29 -4.88 19.82
C PRO A 14 21.36 -6.34 19.37
N LEU A 15 21.08 -7.34 20.21
CA LEU A 15 21.20 -8.76 19.80
C LEU A 15 19.94 -9.38 19.20
N ALA A 16 18.77 -8.73 19.28
CA ALA A 16 17.51 -9.27 18.76
C ALA A 16 17.15 -8.79 17.33
N ILE A 17 18.00 -7.99 16.68
CA ILE A 17 17.73 -7.47 15.32
C ILE A 17 18.31 -8.39 14.22
N HIS A 18 19.01 -9.47 14.58
CA HIS A 18 19.61 -10.40 13.61
C HIS A 18 18.87 -11.74 13.41
N LEU A 19 17.65 -11.92 13.93
CA LEU A 19 16.94 -13.21 13.84
C LEU A 19 15.62 -13.21 13.07
N VAL A 20 15.26 -12.11 12.38
CA VAL A 20 14.12 -12.11 11.43
C VAL A 20 14.54 -11.57 10.06
N SER A 21 15.74 -11.93 9.63
CA SER A 21 16.05 -12.00 8.20
C SER A 21 16.18 -13.48 7.88
N SER A 22 15.06 -14.19 7.83
CA SER A 22 14.96 -15.37 6.96
C SER A 22 15.09 -14.83 5.53
N SER A 23 16.33 -14.56 5.13
CA SER A 23 16.70 -14.36 3.75
C SER A 23 16.34 -15.67 3.07
N PHE A 24 15.12 -15.74 2.51
CA PHE A 24 14.83 -16.65 1.42
C PHE A 24 15.89 -16.34 0.36
N SER A 25 16.95 -17.14 0.36
CA SER A 25 17.99 -17.11 -0.66
C SER A 25 17.32 -17.59 -1.93
N CYS A 26 16.95 -16.67 -2.78
CA CYS A 26 16.54 -16.99 -4.13
C CYS A 26 17.82 -17.39 -4.87
N ASP A 27 18.20 -18.67 -4.77
CA ASP A 27 19.45 -19.18 -5.31
C ASP A 27 19.64 -18.69 -6.74
N THR A 28 20.61 -17.83 -7.02
CA THR A 28 20.99 -17.51 -8.40
C THR A 28 21.77 -18.70 -8.95
N ALA A 29 21.11 -19.85 -9.07
CA ALA A 29 21.71 -21.05 -9.61
C ALA A 29 21.98 -20.83 -11.11
N VAL A 30 23.20 -21.16 -11.52
CA VAL A 30 23.79 -21.00 -12.86
C VAL A 30 23.11 -21.92 -13.90
N SER A 31 22.14 -22.74 -13.50
CA SER A 31 21.40 -23.65 -14.38
C SER A 31 20.28 -22.94 -15.14
N GLN A 32 19.97 -23.44 -16.34
CA GLN A 32 18.82 -22.94 -17.10
C GLN A 32 17.53 -23.03 -16.27
N PRO A 33 16.70 -21.98 -16.27
CA PRO A 33 15.49 -21.94 -15.46
C PRO A 33 14.51 -23.01 -15.92
N LYS A 34 13.82 -23.63 -14.95
CA LYS A 34 12.83 -24.68 -15.25
C LYS A 34 11.49 -24.06 -15.63
N ASN A 35 11.16 -24.20 -16.91
CA ASN A 35 9.91 -23.68 -17.48
C ASN A 35 8.74 -24.63 -17.23
N CYS A 36 7.60 -24.08 -16.83
CA CYS A 36 6.35 -24.81 -16.77
C CYS A 36 5.21 -24.01 -17.43
N SER A 37 4.12 -24.70 -17.73
CA SER A 37 2.92 -24.15 -18.37
C SER A 37 1.68 -24.81 -17.78
N LYS A 38 0.49 -24.40 -18.25
CA LYS A 38 -0.79 -25.01 -17.87
C LYS A 38 -0.80 -26.54 -18.03
N ILE A 39 -0.10 -27.09 -19.02
CA ILE A 39 -0.05 -28.55 -19.30
C ILE A 39 0.64 -29.31 -18.16
N ASN A 40 1.56 -28.65 -17.44
CA ASN A 40 2.30 -29.26 -16.34
C ASN A 40 1.50 -29.31 -15.03
N LEU A 41 0.36 -28.62 -14.97
CA LEU A 41 -0.53 -28.62 -13.81
C LEU A 41 -1.35 -29.91 -13.78
N LYS A 42 -1.34 -30.62 -12.66
CA LYS A 42 -2.08 -31.89 -12.50
C LYS A 42 -3.37 -31.66 -11.73
N HIS A 43 -4.42 -32.44 -11.99
CA HIS A 43 -5.61 -32.40 -11.15
C HIS A 43 -5.33 -32.97 -9.76
N VAL A 44 -5.86 -32.31 -8.72
CA VAL A 44 -5.90 -32.87 -7.38
C VAL A 44 -7.05 -33.87 -7.31
N ASN A 45 -6.75 -35.11 -6.92
CA ASN A 45 -7.73 -36.21 -6.87
C ASN A 45 -8.99 -35.80 -6.11
N GLY A 46 -10.15 -35.98 -6.75
CA GLY A 46 -11.46 -35.69 -6.15
C GLY A 46 -11.85 -34.21 -6.13
N THR A 47 -11.10 -33.32 -6.78
CA THR A 47 -11.43 -31.88 -6.85
C THR A 47 -11.27 -31.32 -8.27
N ALA A 48 -11.88 -30.16 -8.51
CA ALA A 48 -11.67 -29.39 -9.76
C ALA A 48 -10.38 -28.55 -9.75
N LEU A 49 -9.59 -28.62 -8.67
CA LEU A 49 -8.38 -27.82 -8.50
C LEU A 49 -7.17 -28.48 -9.15
N LEU A 50 -6.20 -27.65 -9.48
CA LEU A 50 -4.92 -28.02 -10.09
C LEU A 50 -3.79 -27.89 -9.05
N GLN A 51 -2.93 -28.89 -9.00
CA GLN A 51 -1.71 -28.92 -8.21
C GLN A 51 -0.59 -28.18 -8.93
N TRP A 52 0.11 -27.33 -8.18
CA TRP A 52 1.26 -26.59 -8.66
C TRP A 52 2.55 -27.45 -8.66
N PRO A 53 3.36 -27.43 -9.73
CA PRO A 53 4.66 -28.09 -9.76
C PRO A 53 5.71 -27.30 -8.97
N GLU A 54 6.19 -27.84 -7.86
CA GLU A 54 7.17 -27.20 -6.95
C GLU A 54 8.51 -26.85 -7.61
N TRP A 55 8.84 -27.51 -8.72
CA TRP A 55 10.08 -27.28 -9.48
C TRP A 55 9.99 -26.10 -10.45
N CYS A 56 8.82 -25.49 -10.64
CA CYS A 56 8.63 -24.45 -11.63
C CYS A 56 9.23 -23.11 -11.22
N GLU A 57 10.05 -22.55 -12.10
CA GLU A 57 10.73 -21.27 -11.90
C GLU A 57 10.20 -20.19 -12.84
N VAL A 58 9.82 -20.58 -14.07
CA VAL A 58 9.23 -19.68 -15.07
C VAL A 58 7.91 -20.27 -15.55
N PHE A 59 6.81 -19.56 -15.30
CA PHE A 59 5.49 -19.99 -15.74
C PHE A 59 5.09 -19.31 -17.06
N HIS A 60 4.67 -20.08 -18.05
CA HIS A 60 4.16 -19.58 -19.32
C HIS A 60 2.63 -19.70 -19.39
N GLY A 61 1.98 -18.55 -19.57
CA GLY A 61 0.53 -18.41 -19.75
C GLY A 61 -0.17 -17.65 -18.64
N GLU A 62 -1.51 -17.71 -18.63
CA GLU A 62 -2.35 -17.06 -17.61
C GLU A 62 -2.45 -17.92 -16.34
N LEU A 63 -1.88 -17.45 -15.25
CA LEU A 63 -1.96 -18.09 -13.94
C LEU A 63 -3.28 -17.70 -13.25
N LYS A 64 -4.29 -18.56 -13.41
CA LYS A 64 -5.61 -18.42 -12.77
C LYS A 64 -5.58 -19.08 -11.39
N LEU A 65 -5.27 -18.30 -10.37
CA LEU A 65 -5.14 -18.77 -8.98
C LEU A 65 -6.42 -19.41 -8.42
N ARG A 66 -7.60 -19.04 -8.95
CA ARG A 66 -8.88 -19.70 -8.64
C ARG A 66 -8.86 -21.20 -8.90
N ASN A 67 -8.10 -21.64 -9.90
CA ASN A 67 -8.07 -23.04 -10.33
C ASN A 67 -6.92 -23.80 -9.66
N ILE A 68 -6.08 -23.15 -8.87
CA ILE A 68 -4.95 -23.79 -8.18
C ILE A 68 -5.37 -24.14 -6.76
N ASP A 69 -4.94 -25.31 -6.29
CA ASP A 69 -4.97 -25.66 -4.87
C ASP A 69 -3.91 -24.84 -4.12
N LEU A 70 -4.31 -23.67 -3.63
CA LEU A 70 -3.42 -22.75 -2.91
C LEU A 70 -3.03 -23.25 -1.51
N GLU A 71 -3.71 -24.24 -0.96
CA GLU A 71 -3.36 -24.81 0.35
C GLU A 71 -2.09 -25.67 0.25
N ARG A 72 -1.91 -26.37 -0.87
CA ARG A 72 -0.77 -27.26 -1.12
C ARG A 72 0.27 -26.70 -2.08
N ALA A 73 -0.03 -25.63 -2.81
CA ALA A 73 0.88 -25.09 -3.80
C ALA A 73 2.12 -24.43 -3.16
N ASP A 74 3.31 -24.88 -3.57
CA ASP A 74 4.58 -24.23 -3.22
C ASP A 74 5.11 -23.36 -4.37
N PHE A 75 5.03 -22.05 -4.21
CA PHE A 75 5.52 -21.06 -5.17
C PHE A 75 6.92 -20.52 -4.85
N ARG A 76 7.65 -21.12 -3.89
CA ARG A 76 8.97 -20.59 -3.46
C ARG A 76 9.99 -20.44 -4.59
N LYS A 77 9.94 -21.33 -5.59
CA LYS A 77 10.87 -21.31 -6.73
C LYS A 77 10.43 -20.43 -7.89
N LEU A 78 9.19 -19.96 -7.90
CA LEU A 78 8.65 -19.13 -8.97
C LEU A 78 9.38 -17.78 -9.00
N ARG A 79 9.99 -17.44 -10.14
CA ARG A 79 10.77 -16.21 -10.37
C ARG A 79 10.15 -15.30 -11.40
N LYS A 80 9.60 -15.88 -12.46
CA LYS A 80 9.06 -15.13 -13.59
C LYS A 80 7.74 -15.72 -14.08
N ILE A 81 6.84 -14.86 -14.50
CA ILE A 81 5.59 -15.23 -15.16
C ILE A 81 5.57 -14.57 -16.54
N ASN A 82 5.57 -15.39 -17.59
CA ASN A 82 5.38 -14.96 -18.97
C ASN A 82 3.89 -15.06 -19.30
N GLY A 83 3.13 -14.04 -18.91
CA GLY A 83 1.68 -13.97 -19.03
C GLY A 83 1.08 -13.04 -17.99
N SER A 84 -0.10 -13.38 -17.50
CA SER A 84 -0.79 -12.63 -16.43
C SER A 84 -1.15 -13.52 -15.25
N VAL A 85 -1.35 -12.88 -14.11
CA VAL A 85 -1.91 -13.50 -12.91
C VAL A 85 -3.32 -12.99 -12.70
N GLN A 86 -4.25 -13.91 -12.46
CA GLN A 86 -5.65 -13.60 -12.25
C GLN A 86 -6.17 -14.25 -10.97
N LEU A 87 -6.75 -13.42 -10.10
CA LEU A 87 -7.50 -13.84 -8.92
C LEU A 87 -8.90 -13.24 -8.98
N ILE A 88 -9.87 -14.03 -9.44
CA ILE A 88 -11.24 -13.55 -9.68
C ILE A 88 -12.24 -14.41 -8.90
N ASN A 89 -13.11 -13.77 -8.13
CA ASN A 89 -14.22 -14.41 -7.42
C ASN A 89 -13.78 -15.63 -6.59
N THR A 90 -12.75 -15.43 -5.76
CA THR A 90 -12.22 -16.47 -4.88
C THR A 90 -12.61 -16.26 -3.42
N GLY A 91 -12.68 -17.37 -2.68
CA GLY A 91 -12.95 -17.36 -1.24
C GLY A 91 -11.71 -17.17 -0.36
N TYR A 92 -10.54 -16.98 -0.98
CA TYR A 92 -9.26 -16.90 -0.27
C TYR A 92 -9.13 -15.60 0.52
N SER A 93 -8.61 -15.70 1.73
CA SER A 93 -8.39 -14.55 2.61
C SER A 93 -7.02 -13.90 2.44
N ARG A 94 -6.02 -14.70 2.05
CA ARG A 94 -4.64 -14.27 1.83
C ARG A 94 -4.10 -14.89 0.55
N MET A 95 -3.29 -14.13 -0.16
CA MET A 95 -2.52 -14.63 -1.29
C MET A 95 -1.44 -15.64 -0.85
N PRO A 96 -1.06 -16.58 -1.74
CA PRO A 96 0.07 -17.48 -1.48
C PRO A 96 1.37 -16.70 -1.47
N GLN A 97 2.36 -17.19 -0.73
CA GLN A 97 3.68 -16.54 -0.60
C GLN A 97 4.55 -16.88 -1.81
N THR A 98 4.99 -15.87 -2.58
CA THR A 98 5.94 -16.06 -3.69
C THR A 98 7.20 -15.19 -3.48
N PRO A 99 8.15 -15.66 -2.65
CA PRO A 99 9.27 -14.84 -2.19
C PRO A 99 10.28 -14.47 -3.30
N CYS A 100 10.38 -15.29 -4.34
CA CYS A 100 11.36 -15.14 -5.42
C CYS A 100 10.80 -14.55 -6.72
N LEU A 101 9.50 -14.25 -6.77
CA LEU A 101 8.88 -13.65 -7.94
C LEU A 101 9.39 -12.21 -8.10
N SER A 102 10.07 -11.95 -9.21
CA SER A 102 10.66 -10.65 -9.53
C SER A 102 10.09 -10.02 -10.79
N GLU A 103 9.52 -10.80 -11.69
CA GLU A 103 9.11 -10.30 -12.99
C GLU A 103 7.81 -10.93 -13.50
N ILE A 104 6.92 -10.08 -14.03
CA ILE A 104 5.76 -10.50 -14.84
C ILE A 104 5.87 -9.83 -16.20
N GLU A 105 5.96 -10.63 -17.25
CA GLU A 105 6.07 -10.17 -18.63
C GLU A 105 4.79 -10.55 -19.39
N THR A 106 4.06 -9.53 -19.85
CA THR A 106 2.81 -9.69 -20.60
C THR A 106 3.06 -9.46 -22.09
N ASN A 107 2.18 -10.00 -22.95
CA ASN A 107 2.24 -9.76 -24.40
C ASN A 107 1.71 -8.37 -24.81
N GLY A 108 1.50 -7.44 -23.87
CA GLY A 108 1.09 -6.06 -24.15
C GLY A 108 -0.41 -5.84 -24.42
N SER A 109 -1.25 -6.87 -24.39
CA SER A 109 -2.70 -6.73 -24.64
C SER A 109 -3.57 -6.70 -23.38
N TYR A 110 -3.03 -7.05 -22.22
CA TYR A 110 -3.78 -7.21 -20.97
C TYR A 110 -2.94 -6.87 -19.74
N PRO A 111 -3.57 -6.46 -18.62
CA PRO A 111 -2.90 -6.25 -17.34
C PRO A 111 -2.13 -7.49 -16.85
N GLY A 112 -0.95 -7.27 -16.27
CA GLY A 112 -0.12 -8.36 -15.73
C GLY A 112 -0.68 -8.95 -14.45
N VAL A 113 -1.33 -8.14 -13.61
CA VAL A 113 -1.98 -8.59 -12.37
C VAL A 113 -3.44 -8.15 -12.36
N VAL A 114 -4.35 -9.09 -12.20
CA VAL A 114 -5.80 -8.85 -12.14
C VAL A 114 -6.39 -9.46 -10.88
N ILE A 115 -6.97 -8.62 -10.01
CA ILE A 115 -7.60 -9.06 -8.76
C ILE A 115 -9.02 -8.50 -8.69
N LEU A 116 -10.02 -9.35 -8.88
CA LEU A 116 -11.41 -8.93 -9.05
C LEU A 116 -12.40 -9.69 -8.18
N ASN A 117 -13.33 -8.94 -7.57
CA ASN A 117 -14.52 -9.49 -6.91
C ASN A 117 -14.20 -10.56 -5.83
N ASN A 118 -13.12 -10.37 -5.06
CA ASN A 118 -12.78 -11.30 -3.97
C ASN A 118 -13.31 -10.75 -2.64
N LYS A 119 -14.45 -11.31 -2.17
CA LYS A 119 -15.15 -10.83 -0.96
C LYS A 119 -14.36 -10.96 0.34
N ARG A 120 -13.48 -11.97 0.43
CA ARG A 120 -12.76 -12.32 1.66
C ARG A 120 -11.28 -11.95 1.62
N LEU A 121 -10.76 -11.49 0.49
CA LEU A 121 -9.34 -11.21 0.31
C LEU A 121 -8.96 -9.99 1.16
N ARG A 122 -8.01 -10.17 2.08
CA ARG A 122 -7.52 -9.13 2.99
C ARG A 122 -6.09 -8.71 2.71
N ASP A 123 -5.25 -9.64 2.30
CA ASP A 123 -3.81 -9.41 2.15
C ASP A 123 -3.26 -9.96 0.83
N ILE A 124 -2.58 -9.09 0.08
CA ILE A 124 -1.93 -9.38 -1.21
C ILE A 124 -0.40 -9.34 -1.14
N ARG A 125 0.19 -8.97 0.01
CA ARG A 125 1.65 -8.83 0.17
C ARG A 125 2.39 -10.14 0.02
N GLY A 126 1.73 -11.26 0.32
CA GLY A 126 2.33 -12.57 0.12
C GLY A 126 2.62 -12.88 -1.33
N PHE A 127 1.79 -12.38 -2.25
CA PHE A 127 1.88 -12.79 -3.64
C PHE A 127 3.12 -12.24 -4.34
N ILE A 128 3.47 -10.99 -4.10
CA ILE A 128 4.57 -10.32 -4.77
C ILE A 128 5.39 -9.67 -3.67
N ASN A 129 6.71 -9.82 -3.74
CA ASN A 129 7.57 -8.99 -2.90
C ASN A 129 7.68 -7.60 -3.54
N TRP A 130 6.78 -6.72 -3.12
CA TRP A 130 6.64 -5.40 -3.69
C TRP A 130 7.74 -4.41 -3.28
N ASP A 131 8.47 -4.70 -2.21
CA ASP A 131 9.61 -3.90 -1.75
C ASP A 131 10.90 -4.25 -2.51
N ARG A 132 10.92 -5.43 -3.16
CA ARG A 132 12.00 -5.82 -4.08
C ARG A 132 11.80 -5.15 -5.44
N HIS A 133 12.83 -5.24 -6.29
CA HIS A 133 12.82 -4.77 -7.69
C HIS A 133 11.84 -5.59 -8.56
N PHE A 134 10.57 -5.61 -8.21
CA PHE A 134 9.51 -6.28 -8.95
C PHE A 134 9.14 -5.44 -10.18
N ARG A 135 9.11 -6.07 -11.35
CA ARG A 135 8.84 -5.39 -12.62
C ARG A 135 7.69 -6.07 -13.36
N ILE A 136 6.72 -5.28 -13.79
CA ILE A 136 5.68 -5.71 -14.73
C ILE A 136 6.00 -5.09 -16.09
N GLN A 137 6.25 -5.92 -17.09
CA GLN A 137 6.60 -5.51 -18.46
C GLN A 137 5.51 -5.90 -19.46
N GLY A 138 5.47 -5.20 -20.59
CA GLY A 138 4.50 -5.43 -21.68
C GLY A 138 3.38 -4.39 -21.70
N TYR A 139 2.33 -4.57 -20.90
CA TYR A 139 1.19 -3.65 -20.86
C TYR A 139 1.43 -2.48 -19.89
N THR A 140 1.70 -1.30 -20.44
CA THR A 140 2.11 -0.11 -19.68
C THR A 140 0.96 0.78 -19.21
N GLN A 141 -0.23 0.67 -19.81
CA GLN A 141 -1.37 1.54 -19.47
C GLN A 141 -1.93 1.22 -18.08
N PHE A 142 -2.25 -0.07 -17.82
CA PHE A 142 -2.75 -0.54 -16.53
C PHE A 142 -2.05 -1.86 -16.18
N PRO A 143 -0.82 -1.84 -15.64
CA PRO A 143 -0.06 -3.06 -15.34
C PRO A 143 -0.72 -3.91 -14.24
N VAL A 144 -1.45 -3.25 -13.33
CA VAL A 144 -2.16 -3.86 -12.21
C VAL A 144 -3.61 -3.36 -12.21
N PHE A 145 -4.58 -4.28 -12.16
CA PHE A 145 -6.00 -3.98 -12.14
C PHE A 145 -6.66 -4.66 -10.93
N ILE A 146 -7.16 -3.85 -9.99
CA ILE A 146 -7.71 -4.33 -8.71
C ILE A 146 -9.05 -3.63 -8.47
N SER A 147 -10.14 -4.41 -8.39
CA SER A 147 -11.49 -3.85 -8.19
C SER A 147 -12.46 -4.84 -7.53
N GLY A 148 -13.46 -4.33 -6.81
CA GLY A 148 -14.51 -5.13 -6.19
C GLY A 148 -14.04 -6.06 -5.05
N ASN A 149 -12.95 -5.72 -4.35
CA ASN A 149 -12.45 -6.51 -3.22
C ASN A 149 -12.85 -5.82 -1.90
N GLU A 150 -13.98 -6.20 -1.32
CA GLU A 150 -14.63 -5.51 -0.18
C GLU A 150 -13.77 -5.44 1.09
N GLN A 151 -12.98 -6.49 1.37
CA GLN A 151 -12.20 -6.62 2.61
C GLN A 151 -10.69 -6.38 2.40
N LEU A 152 -10.28 -5.94 1.22
CA LEU A 152 -8.87 -5.76 0.89
C LEU A 152 -8.33 -4.57 1.66
N ASP A 153 -7.28 -4.80 2.46
CA ASP A 153 -6.66 -3.75 3.24
C ASP A 153 -5.78 -2.85 2.36
N THR A 154 -6.26 -1.63 2.12
CA THR A 154 -5.58 -0.61 1.30
C THR A 154 -4.44 0.10 2.04
N VAL A 155 -4.36 -0.01 3.37
CA VAL A 155 -3.27 0.57 4.17
C VAL A 155 -1.95 -0.16 3.90
N ASN A 156 -2.06 -1.44 3.58
CA ASN A 156 -0.95 -2.34 3.30
C ASN A 156 -0.69 -2.52 1.79
N MET A 157 -1.20 -1.59 0.97
CA MET A 157 -0.96 -1.65 -0.47
C MET A 157 0.46 -1.16 -0.83
N PRO A 158 1.14 -1.85 -1.74
CA PRO A 158 2.46 -1.46 -2.18
C PRO A 158 2.50 -0.21 -3.06
N SER A 159 3.63 0.50 -2.97
CA SER A 159 3.88 1.77 -3.68
C SER A 159 3.72 1.70 -5.20
N ILE A 160 4.06 0.57 -5.84
CA ILE A 160 3.94 0.38 -7.30
C ILE A 160 2.49 0.46 -7.80
N ILE A 161 1.52 0.19 -6.92
CA ILE A 161 0.10 0.25 -7.24
C ILE A 161 -0.39 1.71 -7.18
N HIS A 162 0.32 2.62 -6.52
CA HIS A 162 -0.03 4.04 -6.38
C HIS A 162 0.37 4.93 -7.57
N HIS A 163 0.85 4.37 -8.69
CA HIS A 163 1.03 5.16 -9.92
C HIS A 163 -0.32 5.64 -10.46
N GLN A 164 -0.37 6.89 -10.95
CA GLN A 164 -1.56 7.69 -11.32
C GLN A 164 -2.56 7.05 -12.29
N PHE A 165 -2.23 5.90 -12.88
CA PHE A 165 -3.07 5.24 -13.87
C PHE A 165 -3.78 4.00 -13.34
N SER A 166 -3.59 3.53 -12.10
CA SER A 166 -4.39 2.40 -11.60
C SER A 166 -5.76 2.90 -11.10
N PRO A 167 -6.90 2.36 -11.57
CA PRO A 167 -8.19 2.63 -10.98
C PRO A 167 -8.29 1.79 -9.71
N ILE A 168 -7.52 2.16 -8.69
CA ILE A 168 -7.87 1.80 -7.33
C ILE A 168 -9.13 2.61 -7.08
N SER A 169 -10.30 1.98 -7.13
CA SER A 169 -11.49 2.56 -6.53
C SER A 169 -11.15 2.75 -5.06
N CYS A 170 -10.68 3.95 -4.72
CA CYS A 170 -10.21 4.36 -3.41
C CYS A 170 -11.40 4.55 -2.46
N GLU A 171 -12.32 3.58 -2.40
CA GLU A 171 -13.22 3.49 -1.28
C GLU A 171 -12.38 3.05 -0.06
N LYS A 172 -12.28 3.96 0.91
CA LYS A 172 -11.46 3.91 2.13
C LYS A 172 -9.95 4.13 1.93
N ARG A 173 -9.59 5.38 1.61
CA ARG A 173 -8.59 6.08 2.43
C ARG A 173 -9.30 6.84 3.55
N LEU A 174 -9.75 6.09 4.55
CA LEU A 174 -9.88 6.61 5.90
C LEU A 174 -8.77 5.91 6.68
N THR A 175 -7.66 6.62 6.85
CA THR A 175 -6.67 6.31 7.89
C THR A 175 -7.43 5.98 9.19
N PRO A 176 -6.99 4.99 9.98
CA PRO A 176 -7.78 4.47 11.10
C PRO A 176 -8.03 5.47 12.24
N ASN A 177 -7.60 6.73 12.10
CA ASN A 177 -7.86 7.85 13.00
C ASN A 177 -8.15 9.19 12.30
N TYR A 178 -8.45 9.20 10.99
CA TYR A 178 -8.83 10.45 10.32
C TYR A 178 -10.35 10.59 10.37
N SER A 179 -10.83 11.17 11.47
CA SER A 179 -12.18 11.70 11.52
C SER A 179 -12.22 12.92 10.60
N ILE A 180 -12.84 12.74 9.43
CA ILE A 180 -13.03 13.82 8.44
C ILE A 180 -13.68 15.04 9.11
N GLN A 181 -14.58 14.79 10.06
CA GLN A 181 -15.22 15.80 10.91
C GLN A 181 -14.24 16.60 11.78
N TYR A 182 -13.13 16.01 12.24
CA TYR A 182 -12.14 16.70 13.08
C TYR A 182 -11.16 17.52 12.23
N ALA A 183 -10.73 17.01 11.08
CA ALA A 183 -9.82 17.72 10.19
C ALA A 183 -10.52 18.91 9.49
N GLU A 184 -11.77 18.71 9.05
CA GLU A 184 -12.58 19.79 8.47
C GLU A 184 -12.95 20.84 9.52
N ALA A 185 -13.31 20.42 10.75
CA ALA A 185 -13.57 21.35 11.84
C ALA A 185 -12.33 22.15 12.28
N MET A 186 -11.16 21.51 12.36
CA MET A 186 -9.90 22.20 12.72
C MET A 186 -9.46 23.17 11.64
N SER A 187 -9.59 22.80 10.37
CA SER A 187 -9.31 23.68 9.23
C SER A 187 -10.24 24.89 9.21
N LEU A 188 -11.56 24.68 9.36
CA LEU A 188 -12.56 25.74 9.36
C LEU A 188 -12.41 26.66 10.59
N SER A 189 -12.13 26.10 11.76
CA SER A 189 -11.88 26.87 12.99
C SER A 189 -10.62 27.73 12.88
N PHE A 190 -9.54 27.19 12.31
CA PHE A 190 -8.31 27.93 12.11
C PHE A 190 -8.49 29.09 11.11
N VAL A 191 -9.23 28.87 10.03
CA VAL A 191 -9.55 29.90 9.04
C VAL A 191 -10.41 31.00 9.68
N LEU A 192 -11.44 30.65 10.45
CA LEU A 192 -12.29 31.61 11.15
C LEU A 192 -11.53 32.44 12.17
N ILE A 193 -10.69 31.81 12.99
CA ILE A 193 -9.86 32.51 13.97
C ILE A 193 -8.88 33.46 13.28
N SER A 194 -8.23 33.01 12.21
CA SER A 194 -7.31 33.85 11.42
C SER A 194 -8.03 35.04 10.78
N LEU A 195 -9.25 34.84 10.29
CA LEU A 195 -10.08 35.89 9.71
C LEU A 195 -10.54 36.91 10.75
N ILE A 196 -10.93 36.46 11.95
CA ILE A 196 -11.29 37.35 13.06
C ILE A 196 -10.08 38.17 13.50
N ILE A 197 -8.92 37.53 13.70
CA ILE A 197 -7.69 38.22 14.13
C ILE A 197 -7.29 39.26 13.08
N SER A 198 -7.22 38.89 11.80
CA SER A 198 -6.89 39.83 10.73
C SER A 198 -7.89 40.97 10.65
N ALA A 199 -9.20 40.70 10.71
CA ALA A 199 -10.21 41.75 10.75
C ALA A 199 -10.01 42.68 11.95
N THR A 200 -9.77 42.15 13.16
CA THR A 200 -9.51 43.00 14.34
C THR A 200 -8.22 43.80 14.21
N VAL A 201 -7.10 43.22 13.76
CA VAL A 201 -5.83 43.93 13.63
C VAL A 201 -5.90 45.03 12.57
N PHE A 202 -6.61 44.81 11.46
CA PHE A 202 -6.76 45.82 10.41
C PHE A 202 -7.82 46.88 10.75
N LEU A 203 -8.91 46.52 11.43
CA LEU A 203 -10.02 47.44 11.74
C LEU A 203 -9.83 48.19 13.07
N TYR A 204 -9.08 47.66 14.02
CA TYR A 204 -8.79 48.32 15.30
C TYR A 204 -8.12 49.70 15.13
N PRO A 205 -7.05 49.86 14.32
CA PRO A 205 -6.44 51.17 14.07
C PRO A 205 -7.31 52.10 13.21
N LEU A 206 -8.30 51.58 12.48
CA LEU A 206 -9.27 52.40 11.74
C LEU A 206 -10.41 52.91 12.63
N SER A 207 -10.72 52.22 13.74
CA SER A 207 -11.73 52.65 14.72
C SER A 207 -11.20 53.65 15.75
N LEU A 208 -9.87 53.69 15.95
CA LEU A 208 -9.18 54.77 16.65
C LEU A 208 -9.10 55.99 15.73
N GLY A 209 -10.28 56.56 15.41
CA GLY A 209 -10.40 57.83 14.73
C GLY A 209 -9.50 58.87 15.42
N SER A 210 -8.90 59.75 14.62
CA SER A 210 -7.88 60.71 15.03
C SER A 210 -8.19 61.36 16.37
N ALA A 211 -7.55 60.90 17.44
CA ALA A 211 -7.53 61.59 18.72
C ALA A 211 -6.56 62.77 18.66
N ASN A 212 -6.75 63.68 17.68
CA ASN A 212 -6.18 65.01 17.76
C ASN A 212 -7.05 65.80 18.74
N ILE A 213 -6.66 65.75 20.01
CA ILE A 213 -7.20 66.64 21.04
C ILE A 213 -6.65 68.04 20.73
N TYR A 214 -7.47 68.89 20.10
CA TYR A 214 -7.16 70.31 20.00
C TYR A 214 -7.42 70.94 21.37
N PHE A 215 -6.35 71.26 22.11
CA PHE A 215 -6.47 72.12 23.28
C PHE A 215 -6.81 73.53 22.80
N VAL A 216 -8.07 73.94 23.01
CA VAL A 216 -8.46 75.35 22.88
C VAL A 216 -7.87 76.08 24.09
N PRO A 217 -7.05 77.14 23.92
CA PRO A 217 -6.53 77.88 25.05
C PRO A 217 -7.69 78.61 25.74
N GLY A 218 -8.04 78.14 26.92
CA GLY A 218 -9.02 78.79 27.79
C GLY A 218 -8.43 80.08 28.36
N TYR A 219 -9.17 81.17 28.20
CA TYR A 219 -8.90 82.47 28.80
C TYR A 219 -8.76 82.35 30.33
N HIS A 220 -7.55 82.51 30.85
CA HIS A 220 -7.37 82.94 32.23
C HIS A 220 -7.60 84.46 32.28
N LYS A 221 -8.71 84.89 32.87
CA LYS A 221 -8.83 86.26 33.39
C LYS A 221 -8.02 86.34 34.68
N SER A 222 -7.08 87.28 34.71
CA SER A 222 -6.33 87.70 35.90
C SER A 222 -7.24 88.21 37.00
#